data_AF-A0A0D8L8E9-F1
#
_entry.id   AF-A0A0D8L8E9-F1
#
_cell.length_a   1.000
_cell.length_b   1.000
_cell.length_c   1.000
_cell.angle_alpha   90.00
_cell.angle_beta   90.00
_cell.angle_gamma   90.00
#
_symmetry.space_group_name_H-M   'P 1'
#
loop_
_entity.id
_entity.type
_entity.pdbx_description
1 polymer ?
#
loop_
_entity_poly.entity_id
_entity_poly.type
_entity_poly.pdbx_seq_one_letter_code
_entity_poly.pdbx_strand_id
1 'polypeptide(L)'
;MAAMINMIAIDDSLLSLWVEKPASLDESLDILKYGFSTIKMMADANAVIKITGERSDLVISELKDGKLSYKIIADVFSQDEKIVQQALKYLDGAENIKGYHSLVNVKSVIDLFTETGISPDDFTALFRNETKDKKYDHYNSLSKIAESTLEQDKVTDLKGTINKLRSLSLCSLYISDKLKDSRCKNDNAEVYKYLLIDTEISEEIKTTRIAEAIAGIQLYVNNCLNNIEKEVQNSVRTRSFFRNWEEYNRRYSTWTALSMLVYYPENYIDPVIRTGKTTMMDNLQQLISQEGIKKEAIDEAFCSYLTEFEKVANLNVISAYHDNIDVRKGKTYFIGHSVFSKNDYYIRSVNHEGVDEKGDDITMPSLAWSGWEKIDCGLNPYGDIIRPVIFNGKLYIFWLEFTTIKIQKELGDKDSNAEKEKSKTEMKVIFFSP
;
A
#
# COMPACT_ATOMS: atom_id res chain seq x y z
N MET A 1 71.33 -12.65 19.60
CA MET A 1 71.23 -13.76 18.63
C MET A 1 70.74 -15.03 19.31
N ALA A 2 71.48 -15.61 20.26
CA ALA A 2 71.09 -16.84 20.98
C ALA A 2 69.71 -16.79 21.66
N ALA A 3 69.34 -15.68 22.32
CA ALA A 3 68.06 -15.57 23.02
C ALA A 3 66.82 -15.64 22.11
N MET A 4 66.88 -15.07 20.89
CA MET A 4 65.75 -15.05 19.96
C MET A 4 65.65 -16.34 19.14
N ILE A 5 66.79 -16.94 18.80
CA ILE A 5 66.89 -18.25 18.16
C ILE A 5 66.34 -19.34 19.10
N ASN A 6 66.70 -19.30 20.38
CA ASN A 6 66.15 -20.21 21.40
C ASN A 6 64.64 -20.02 21.62
N MET A 7 64.12 -18.80 21.38
CA MET A 7 62.69 -18.49 21.56
C MET A 7 61.82 -18.96 20.39
N ILE A 8 62.40 -19.09 19.18
CA ILE A 8 61.71 -19.57 17.96
C ILE A 8 61.89 -21.10 17.77
N ALA A 9 62.79 -21.72 18.55
CA ALA A 9 63.11 -23.15 18.48
C ALA A 9 63.44 -23.58 17.03
N ILE A 10 64.35 -22.83 16.38
CA ILE A 10 64.89 -23.18 15.07
C ILE A 10 65.82 -24.38 15.25
N ASP A 11 65.71 -25.36 14.37
CA ASP A 11 66.62 -26.50 14.38
C ASP A 11 68.07 -26.06 14.12
N ASP A 12 69.02 -26.55 14.95
CA ASP A 12 70.42 -26.13 14.89
C ASP A 12 71.07 -26.46 13.54
N SER A 13 70.62 -27.52 12.86
CA SER A 13 71.14 -27.91 11.54
C SER A 13 70.67 -26.95 10.44
N LEU A 14 69.42 -26.49 10.50
CA LEU A 14 68.87 -25.49 9.58
C LEU A 14 69.50 -24.11 9.80
N LEU A 15 69.70 -23.73 11.06
CA LEU A 15 70.36 -22.48 11.40
C LEU A 15 71.80 -22.46 10.86
N SER A 16 72.56 -23.55 11.06
CA SER A 16 73.91 -23.68 10.52
C SER A 16 73.91 -23.57 8.99
N LEU A 17 72.96 -24.24 8.32
CA LEU A 17 72.82 -24.19 6.87
C LEU A 17 72.57 -22.77 6.35
N TRP A 18 71.66 -22.01 6.98
CA TRP A 18 71.33 -20.65 6.56
C TRP A 18 72.45 -19.65 6.86
N VAL A 19 73.22 -19.86 7.93
CA VAL A 19 74.41 -19.04 8.24
C VAL A 19 75.53 -19.28 7.23
N GLU A 20 75.76 -20.54 6.83
CA GLU A 20 76.79 -20.89 5.83
C GLU A 20 76.37 -20.53 4.40
N LYS A 21 75.08 -20.66 4.07
CA LYS A 21 74.51 -20.39 2.74
C LYS A 21 73.21 -19.60 2.85
N PRO A 22 73.26 -18.27 3.03
CA PRO A 22 72.07 -17.43 3.14
C PRO A 22 71.12 -17.52 1.94
N ALA A 23 71.66 -17.73 0.74
CA ALA A 23 70.91 -17.91 -0.50
C ALA A 23 69.95 -19.13 -0.48
N SER A 24 70.17 -20.10 0.42
CA SER A 24 69.25 -21.23 0.59
C SER A 24 67.95 -20.82 1.30
N LEU A 25 68.00 -19.82 2.19
CA LEU A 25 66.80 -19.27 2.83
C LEU A 25 65.99 -18.47 1.81
N ASP A 26 66.63 -17.59 1.05
CA ASP A 26 66.05 -16.79 -0.02
C ASP A 26 67.13 -16.45 -1.06
N GLU A 27 66.84 -16.62 -2.36
CA GLU A 27 67.82 -16.45 -3.44
C GLU A 27 68.40 -15.03 -3.52
N SER A 28 67.72 -14.02 -2.98
CA SER A 28 68.18 -12.63 -2.97
C SER A 28 69.18 -12.31 -1.85
N LEU A 29 69.45 -13.27 -0.95
CA LEU A 29 70.31 -13.07 0.22
C LEU A 29 71.74 -13.56 -0.03
N ASP A 30 72.68 -12.61 -0.15
CA ASP A 30 74.12 -12.91 -0.10
C ASP A 30 74.67 -12.96 1.33
N ILE A 31 74.08 -12.19 2.25
CA ILE A 31 74.49 -12.08 3.66
C ILE A 31 73.25 -12.09 4.54
N LEU A 32 73.28 -12.89 5.61
CA LEU A 32 72.19 -12.98 6.57
C LEU A 32 72.22 -11.77 7.53
N LYS A 33 71.57 -10.68 7.12
CA LYS A 33 71.48 -9.45 7.94
C LYS A 33 70.50 -9.66 9.10
N TYR A 34 70.90 -9.21 10.28
CA TYR A 34 70.04 -9.24 11.46
C TYR A 34 68.95 -8.16 11.36
N GLY A 35 67.71 -8.59 11.15
CA GLY A 35 66.54 -7.74 11.03
C GLY A 35 65.26 -8.57 11.20
N PHE A 36 64.15 -7.89 11.52
CA PHE A 36 62.87 -8.56 11.74
C PHE A 36 62.41 -9.41 10.55
N SER A 37 62.63 -8.93 9.32
CA SER A 37 62.28 -9.66 8.08
C SER A 37 63.00 -10.99 7.97
N THR A 38 64.32 -11.01 8.19
CA THR A 38 65.15 -12.23 8.14
C THR A 38 64.74 -13.22 9.22
N ILE A 39 64.47 -12.72 10.44
CA ILE A 39 64.04 -13.55 11.57
C ILE A 39 62.67 -14.16 11.29
N LYS A 40 61.74 -13.39 10.73
CA LYS A 40 60.43 -13.87 10.31
C LYS A 40 60.55 -14.94 9.23
N MET A 41 61.35 -14.72 8.18
CA MET A 41 61.59 -15.71 7.13
C MET A 41 62.12 -17.04 7.69
N MET A 42 63.07 -16.98 8.62
CA MET A 42 63.61 -18.18 9.29
C MET A 42 62.55 -18.87 10.16
N ALA A 43 61.74 -18.10 10.88
CA ALA A 43 60.65 -18.64 11.71
C ALA A 43 59.57 -19.33 10.86
N ASP A 44 59.12 -18.68 9.78
CA ASP A 44 58.10 -19.20 8.86
C ASP A 44 58.62 -20.46 8.14
N ALA A 45 59.88 -20.44 7.67
CA ALA A 45 60.53 -21.61 7.08
C ALA A 45 60.61 -22.78 8.08
N ASN A 46 61.05 -22.53 9.31
CA ASN A 46 61.12 -23.55 10.35
C ASN A 46 59.72 -24.11 10.69
N ALA A 47 58.69 -23.27 10.73
CA ALA A 47 57.32 -23.71 10.97
C ALA A 47 56.82 -24.63 9.83
N VAL A 48 57.07 -24.26 8.58
CA VAL A 48 56.70 -25.09 7.41
C VAL A 48 57.43 -26.43 7.43
N ILE A 49 58.73 -26.45 7.75
CA ILE A 49 59.48 -27.71 7.87
C ILE A 49 58.94 -28.59 9.00
N LYS A 50 58.59 -28.02 10.16
CA LYS A 50 57.98 -28.79 11.25
C LYS A 50 56.65 -29.44 10.85
N ILE A 51 55.85 -28.77 10.02
CA ILE A 51 54.58 -29.31 9.50
C ILE A 51 54.81 -30.56 8.64
N THR A 52 55.98 -30.68 7.99
CA THR A 52 56.31 -31.86 7.16
C THR A 52 56.59 -33.14 7.96
N GLY A 53 56.77 -33.04 9.28
CA GLY A 53 56.92 -34.17 10.20
C GLY A 53 58.04 -35.14 9.82
N GLU A 54 57.70 -36.42 9.67
CA GLU A 54 58.64 -37.50 9.33
C GLU A 54 59.31 -37.34 7.95
N ARG A 55 58.79 -36.46 7.08
CA ARG A 55 59.34 -36.20 5.74
C ARG A 55 60.25 -34.97 5.69
N SER A 56 60.54 -34.35 6.83
CA SER A 56 61.39 -33.15 6.93
C SER A 56 62.78 -33.36 6.32
N ASP A 57 63.42 -34.50 6.58
CA ASP A 57 64.74 -34.83 6.01
C ASP A 57 64.73 -34.88 4.47
N LEU A 58 63.65 -35.39 3.88
CA LEU A 58 63.48 -35.43 2.42
C LEU A 58 63.36 -34.00 1.85
N VAL A 59 62.56 -33.15 2.48
CA VAL A 59 62.39 -31.76 2.03
C VAL A 59 63.69 -30.97 2.15
N ILE A 60 64.41 -31.12 3.27
CA ILE A 60 65.68 -30.44 3.52
C ILE A 60 66.75 -30.86 2.49
N SER A 61 66.84 -32.15 2.18
CA SER A 61 67.79 -32.69 1.20
C SER A 61 67.48 -32.24 -0.24
N GLU A 62 66.21 -32.32 -0.65
CA GLU A 62 65.78 -31.91 -2.00
C GLU A 62 65.88 -30.40 -2.23
N LEU A 63 65.64 -29.58 -1.19
CA LEU A 63 65.88 -28.14 -1.25
C LEU A 63 67.36 -27.82 -1.39
N LYS A 64 68.23 -28.54 -0.67
CA LYS A 64 69.69 -28.35 -0.74
C LYS A 64 70.24 -28.65 -2.13
N ASP A 65 69.64 -29.62 -2.82
CA ASP A 65 69.98 -29.99 -4.20
C ASP A 65 69.24 -29.16 -5.27
N GLY A 66 68.32 -28.28 -4.87
CA GLY A 66 67.51 -27.45 -5.77
C GLY A 66 66.54 -28.25 -6.65
N LYS A 67 66.12 -29.44 -6.18
CA LYS A 67 65.31 -30.42 -6.92
C LYS A 67 63.92 -30.64 -6.32
N LEU A 68 63.52 -29.84 -5.34
CA LEU A 68 62.19 -29.92 -4.74
C LEU A 68 61.10 -29.65 -5.78
N SER A 69 60.51 -30.73 -6.31
CA SER A 69 59.47 -30.70 -7.33
C SER A 69 58.06 -30.62 -6.72
N TYR A 70 57.10 -30.15 -7.51
CA TYR A 70 55.69 -30.07 -7.10
C TYR A 70 55.12 -31.42 -6.62
N LYS A 71 55.61 -32.57 -7.11
CA LYS A 71 55.16 -33.90 -6.68
C LYS A 71 55.54 -34.20 -5.24
N ILE A 72 56.76 -33.81 -4.86
CA ILE A 72 57.27 -34.00 -3.50
C ILE A 72 56.50 -33.08 -2.55
N ILE A 73 56.22 -31.84 -2.97
CA ILE A 73 55.42 -30.88 -2.20
C ILE A 73 53.98 -31.39 -2.00
N ALA A 74 53.36 -31.91 -3.07
CA ALA A 74 52.02 -32.49 -3.03
C ALA A 74 51.95 -33.68 -2.08
N ASP A 75 52.92 -34.61 -2.15
CA ASP A 75 53.00 -35.74 -1.23
C ASP A 75 53.19 -35.26 0.22
N VAL A 76 54.19 -34.42 0.49
CA VAL A 76 54.55 -33.96 1.83
C VAL A 76 53.40 -33.23 2.52
N PHE A 77 52.68 -32.36 1.83
CA PHE A 77 51.55 -31.63 2.40
C PHE A 77 50.20 -32.32 2.22
N SER A 78 50.18 -33.55 1.66
CA SER A 78 48.97 -34.33 1.39
C SER A 78 47.93 -33.56 0.56
N GLN A 79 48.39 -32.94 -0.53
CA GLN A 79 47.58 -32.13 -1.46
C GLN A 79 47.53 -32.77 -2.86
N ASP A 80 46.55 -32.38 -3.67
CA ASP A 80 46.49 -32.77 -5.08
C ASP A 80 47.62 -32.08 -5.88
N GLU A 81 48.30 -32.84 -6.75
CA GLU A 81 49.40 -32.31 -7.58
C GLU A 81 48.98 -31.07 -8.39
N LYS A 82 47.73 -30.99 -8.85
CA LYS A 82 47.21 -29.85 -9.61
C LYS A 82 47.12 -28.58 -8.77
N ILE A 83 46.72 -28.69 -7.50
CA ILE A 83 46.63 -27.54 -6.57
C ILE A 83 48.02 -26.94 -6.38
N VAL A 84 49.04 -27.79 -6.18
CA VAL A 84 50.43 -27.36 -6.04
C VAL A 84 50.97 -26.72 -7.32
N GLN A 85 50.68 -27.31 -8.49
CA GLN A 85 51.05 -26.73 -9.78
C GLN A 85 50.40 -25.35 -10.01
N GLN A 86 49.13 -25.19 -9.63
CA GLN A 86 48.43 -23.91 -9.73
C GLN A 86 48.98 -22.88 -8.75
N ALA A 87 49.38 -23.29 -7.54
CA ALA A 87 50.04 -22.40 -6.57
C ALA A 87 51.39 -21.90 -7.07
N LEU A 88 52.19 -22.77 -7.69
CA LEU A 88 53.46 -22.39 -8.34
C LEU A 88 53.21 -21.40 -9.50
N LYS A 89 52.20 -21.66 -10.33
CA LYS A 89 51.82 -20.78 -11.44
C LYS A 89 51.31 -19.41 -10.96
N TYR A 90 50.59 -19.35 -9.84
CA TYR A 90 50.11 -18.10 -9.25
C TYR A 90 51.27 -17.18 -8.82
N LEU A 91 52.34 -17.77 -8.28
CA LEU A 91 53.53 -17.05 -7.83
C LEU A 91 54.54 -16.74 -8.97
N ASP A 92 54.21 -17.07 -10.21
CA ASP A 92 55.14 -17.04 -11.35
C ASP A 92 56.45 -17.82 -11.06
N GLY A 93 56.37 -18.87 -10.25
CA GLY A 93 57.50 -19.68 -9.79
C GLY A 93 57.96 -20.72 -10.82
N ALA A 94 59.25 -21.09 -10.76
CA ALA A 94 59.80 -22.19 -11.55
C ALA A 94 59.22 -23.56 -11.11
N GLU A 95 59.31 -24.58 -11.98
CA GLU A 95 58.84 -25.95 -11.66
C GLU A 95 59.51 -26.56 -10.41
N ASN A 96 60.73 -26.11 -10.09
CA ASN A 96 61.48 -26.52 -8.91
C ASN A 96 61.72 -25.33 -7.98
N ILE A 97 61.48 -25.55 -6.69
CA ILE A 97 61.73 -24.57 -5.64
C ILE A 97 63.18 -24.71 -5.16
N LYS A 98 63.89 -23.57 -5.08
CA LYS A 98 65.31 -23.52 -4.72
C LYS A 98 65.60 -22.93 -3.34
N GLY A 99 64.61 -22.30 -2.71
CA GLY A 99 64.77 -21.65 -1.41
C GLY A 99 63.61 -21.91 -0.44
N TYR A 100 63.91 -21.86 0.86
CA TYR A 100 62.91 -22.08 1.92
C TYR A 100 61.81 -21.00 1.90
N HIS A 101 62.13 -19.75 1.61
CA HIS A 101 61.14 -18.68 1.52
C HIS A 101 60.11 -18.90 0.40
N SER A 102 60.56 -19.41 -0.75
CA SER A 102 59.67 -19.80 -1.84
C SER A 102 58.77 -20.98 -1.48
N LEU A 103 59.26 -21.96 -0.71
CA LEU A 103 58.44 -23.05 -0.17
C LEU A 103 57.35 -22.53 0.77
N VAL A 104 57.71 -21.58 1.65
CA VAL A 104 56.74 -20.91 2.53
C VAL A 104 55.65 -20.21 1.71
N ASN A 105 56.04 -19.43 0.69
CA ASN A 105 55.07 -18.72 -0.16
C ASN A 105 54.12 -19.69 -0.89
N VAL A 106 54.64 -20.80 -1.43
CA VAL A 106 53.82 -21.84 -2.07
C VAL A 106 52.86 -22.48 -1.07
N LYS A 107 53.33 -22.81 0.13
CA LYS A 107 52.48 -23.35 1.20
C LYS A 107 51.37 -22.37 1.59
N SER A 108 51.69 -21.08 1.73
CA SER A 108 50.69 -20.05 2.03
C SER A 108 49.63 -19.93 0.94
N VAL A 109 49.99 -20.05 -0.34
CA VAL A 109 49.02 -20.02 -1.45
C VAL A 109 48.15 -21.28 -1.46
N ILE A 110 48.74 -22.46 -1.20
CA ILE A 110 47.98 -23.71 -1.03
C ILE A 110 46.96 -23.56 0.11
N ASP A 111 47.38 -23.00 1.24
CA ASP A 111 46.50 -22.78 2.39
C ASP A 111 45.34 -21.86 2.01
N LEU A 112 45.61 -20.75 1.32
CA LEU A 112 44.56 -19.86 0.82
C LEU A 112 43.56 -20.57 -0.11
N PHE A 113 44.02 -21.42 -1.03
CA PHE A 113 43.11 -22.21 -1.88
C PHE A 113 42.22 -23.13 -1.04
N THR A 114 42.80 -23.79 -0.04
CA THR A 114 42.04 -24.71 0.83
C THR A 114 41.09 -24.01 1.79
N GLU A 115 41.48 -22.87 2.35
CA GLU A 115 40.69 -22.11 3.32
C GLU A 115 39.52 -21.38 2.65
N THR A 116 39.72 -20.88 1.43
CA THR A 116 38.66 -20.17 0.70
C THR A 116 37.66 -21.12 0.03
N GLY A 117 38.04 -22.39 -0.23
CA GLY A 117 37.22 -23.34 -0.95
C GLY A 117 36.99 -22.99 -2.43
N ILE A 118 37.71 -22.00 -2.96
CA ILE A 118 37.65 -21.55 -4.35
C ILE A 118 38.60 -22.43 -5.18
N SER A 119 38.22 -22.76 -6.42
CA SER A 119 39.14 -23.48 -7.32
C SER A 119 40.39 -22.63 -7.56
N PRO A 120 41.60 -23.23 -7.65
CA PRO A 120 42.81 -22.43 -7.81
C PRO A 120 42.84 -21.56 -9.09
N ASP A 121 42.18 -22.00 -10.16
CA ASP A 121 42.04 -21.22 -11.39
C ASP A 121 41.15 -19.99 -11.17
N ASP A 122 40.04 -20.15 -10.45
CA ASP A 122 39.11 -19.06 -10.09
C ASP A 122 39.75 -18.08 -9.10
N PHE A 123 40.49 -18.59 -8.11
CA PHE A 123 41.25 -17.76 -7.18
C PHE A 123 42.30 -16.93 -7.94
N THR A 124 43.03 -17.58 -8.86
CA THR A 124 44.01 -16.89 -9.70
C THR A 124 43.34 -15.82 -10.56
N ALA A 125 42.17 -16.10 -11.14
CA ALA A 125 41.43 -15.12 -11.93
C ALA A 125 40.98 -13.91 -11.09
N LEU A 126 40.55 -14.12 -9.84
CA LEU A 126 40.03 -13.07 -8.96
C LEU A 126 41.12 -12.18 -8.34
N PHE A 127 42.23 -12.79 -7.87
CA PHE A 127 43.19 -12.12 -6.99
C PHE A 127 44.53 -11.81 -7.64
N ARG A 128 44.79 -12.30 -8.86
CA ARG A 128 46.02 -11.95 -9.57
C ARG A 128 45.98 -10.47 -9.94
N ASN A 129 47.07 -9.76 -9.63
CA ASN A 129 47.22 -8.35 -10.00
C ASN A 129 47.14 -8.17 -11.53
N GLU A 130 46.07 -7.52 -11.99
CA GLU A 130 45.90 -7.14 -13.39
C GLU A 130 46.47 -5.74 -13.62
N THR A 131 47.36 -5.61 -14.61
CA THR A 131 48.13 -4.39 -14.90
C THR A 131 47.70 -3.67 -16.18
N LYS A 132 46.69 -4.19 -16.87
CA LYS A 132 46.20 -3.67 -18.17
C LYS A 132 44.70 -3.43 -18.13
N ASP A 133 44.23 -2.39 -18.83
CA ASP A 133 42.81 -2.15 -19.04
C ASP A 133 42.14 -3.33 -19.75
N LYS A 134 41.00 -3.76 -19.21
CA LYS A 134 40.21 -4.88 -19.73
C LYS A 134 38.83 -4.40 -20.20
N LYS A 135 38.21 -5.21 -21.06
CA LYS A 135 36.83 -4.99 -21.53
C LYS A 135 35.81 -5.42 -20.47
N TYR A 136 34.58 -4.95 -20.61
CA TYR A 136 33.44 -5.31 -19.75
C TYR A 136 33.29 -6.83 -19.56
N ASP A 137 33.44 -7.62 -20.63
CA ASP A 137 33.27 -9.09 -20.57
C ASP A 137 34.21 -9.76 -19.58
N HIS A 138 35.43 -9.23 -19.40
CA HIS A 138 36.37 -9.73 -18.42
C HIS A 138 35.85 -9.54 -16.99
N TYR A 139 35.43 -8.31 -16.64
CA TYR A 139 34.87 -8.02 -15.32
C TYR A 139 33.55 -8.74 -15.07
N ASN A 140 32.72 -8.93 -16.10
CA ASN A 140 31.49 -9.71 -16.01
C ASN A 140 31.78 -11.19 -15.69
N SER A 141 32.82 -11.77 -16.30
CA SER A 141 33.26 -13.13 -15.95
C SER A 141 33.77 -13.21 -14.51
N LEU A 142 34.58 -12.23 -14.06
CA LEU A 142 35.06 -12.18 -12.66
C LEU A 142 33.91 -12.02 -11.66
N SER A 143 32.90 -11.21 -11.97
CA SER A 143 31.69 -11.05 -11.14
C SER A 143 30.96 -12.37 -10.95
N LYS A 144 30.82 -13.18 -12.02
CA LYS A 144 30.16 -14.49 -11.94
C LYS A 144 30.94 -15.49 -11.10
N ILE A 145 32.28 -15.47 -11.21
CA ILE A 145 33.15 -16.28 -10.36
C ILE A 145 32.95 -15.85 -8.89
N ALA A 146 33.06 -14.56 -8.59
CA ALA A 146 32.87 -14.04 -7.24
C ALA A 146 31.48 -14.40 -6.67
N GLU A 147 30.40 -14.26 -7.46
CA GLU A 147 29.04 -14.65 -7.06
C GLU A 147 28.92 -16.14 -6.74
N SER A 148 29.63 -17.02 -7.46
CA SER A 148 29.60 -18.46 -7.22
C SER A 148 30.27 -18.88 -5.91
N THR A 149 31.13 -18.02 -5.35
CA THR A 149 31.84 -18.28 -4.09
C THR A 149 31.03 -17.85 -2.86
N LEU A 150 29.94 -17.12 -3.05
CA LEU A 150 29.12 -16.59 -1.97
C LEU A 150 28.05 -17.59 -1.52
N GLU A 151 27.78 -17.58 -0.21
CA GLU A 151 26.62 -18.25 0.37
C GLU A 151 25.30 -17.63 -0.14
N GLN A 152 24.23 -18.43 -0.21
CA GLN A 152 22.96 -18.03 -0.82
C GLN A 152 22.33 -16.77 -0.20
N ASP A 153 22.45 -16.59 1.12
CA ASP A 153 21.95 -15.39 1.81
C ASP A 153 22.75 -14.14 1.38
N LYS A 154 24.07 -14.26 1.28
CA LYS A 154 24.96 -13.18 0.80
C LYS A 154 24.70 -12.82 -0.65
N VAL A 155 24.35 -13.80 -1.50
CA VAL A 155 23.94 -13.55 -2.89
C VAL A 155 22.65 -12.72 -2.94
N THR A 156 21.71 -12.96 -2.03
CA THR A 156 20.44 -12.21 -1.99
C THR A 156 20.68 -10.76 -1.55
N ASP A 157 21.47 -10.54 -0.50
CA ASP A 157 21.87 -9.20 -0.04
C ASP A 157 22.63 -8.42 -1.13
N LEU A 158 23.54 -9.11 -1.85
CA LEU A 158 24.28 -8.54 -2.96
C LEU A 158 23.35 -8.12 -4.09
N LYS A 159 22.40 -8.96 -4.48
CA LYS A 159 21.39 -8.63 -5.52
C LYS A 159 20.58 -7.40 -5.13
N GLY A 160 20.13 -7.31 -3.88
CA GLY A 160 19.46 -6.12 -3.33
C GLY A 160 20.28 -4.85 -3.52
N THR A 161 21.57 -4.92 -3.15
CA THR A 161 22.51 -3.81 -3.29
C THR A 161 22.73 -3.43 -4.76
N ILE A 162 22.95 -4.41 -5.64
CA ILE A 162 23.14 -4.19 -7.08
C ILE A 162 21.91 -3.55 -7.70
N ASN A 163 20.71 -4.03 -7.38
CA ASN A 163 19.47 -3.50 -7.93
C ASN A 163 19.23 -2.05 -7.48
N LYS A 164 19.54 -1.71 -6.22
CA LYS A 164 19.51 -0.33 -5.74
C LYS A 164 20.47 0.57 -6.52
N LEU A 165 21.73 0.16 -6.66
CA LEU A 165 22.75 0.92 -7.41
C LEU A 165 22.37 1.05 -8.90
N ARG A 166 21.81 0.00 -9.49
CA ARG A 166 21.34 0.01 -10.88
C ARG A 166 20.16 0.96 -11.05
N SER A 167 19.18 0.96 -10.14
CA SER A 167 18.06 1.91 -10.16
C SER A 167 18.55 3.35 -10.14
N LEU A 168 19.43 3.69 -9.19
CA LEU A 168 20.02 5.03 -9.06
C LEU A 168 20.77 5.46 -10.34
N SER A 169 21.58 4.55 -10.89
CA SER A 169 22.37 4.82 -12.10
C SER A 169 21.48 5.02 -13.32
N LEU A 170 20.46 4.19 -13.50
CA LEU A 170 19.51 4.29 -14.61
C LEU A 170 18.62 5.52 -14.50
N CYS A 171 18.18 5.91 -13.30
CA CYS A 171 17.44 7.14 -13.07
C CYS A 171 18.28 8.36 -13.47
N SER A 172 19.54 8.42 -13.02
CA SER A 172 20.46 9.50 -13.38
C SER A 172 20.68 9.59 -14.90
N LEU A 173 20.82 8.44 -15.57
CA LEU A 173 20.94 8.37 -17.03
C LEU A 173 19.65 8.80 -17.74
N TYR A 174 18.50 8.38 -17.25
CA TYR A 174 17.20 8.77 -17.79
C TYR A 174 16.95 10.28 -17.69
N ILE A 175 17.28 10.89 -16.53
CA ILE A 175 17.16 12.34 -16.33
C ILE A 175 18.05 13.10 -17.32
N SER A 176 19.31 12.68 -17.45
CA SER A 176 20.28 13.35 -18.32
C SER A 176 19.98 13.22 -19.82
N ASP A 177 19.52 12.06 -20.29
CA ASP A 177 19.24 11.83 -21.72
C ASP A 177 17.84 12.28 -22.14
N LYS A 178 16.82 11.92 -21.35
CA LYS A 178 15.40 12.01 -21.78
C LYS A 178 14.66 13.21 -21.21
N LEU A 179 14.94 13.61 -19.97
CA LEU A 179 14.15 14.68 -19.36
C LEU A 179 14.59 16.07 -19.77
N LYS A 180 15.87 16.34 -20.10
CA LYS A 180 16.46 17.59 -20.70
C LYS A 180 15.83 18.94 -20.30
N ASP A 181 15.09 18.99 -19.21
CA ASP A 181 14.36 20.15 -18.72
C ASP A 181 15.16 20.72 -17.56
N SER A 182 15.62 21.96 -17.73
CA SER A 182 16.47 22.68 -16.76
C SER A 182 15.80 22.93 -15.40
N ARG A 183 14.55 22.48 -15.21
CA ARG A 183 13.77 22.61 -13.97
C ARG A 183 13.76 21.34 -13.12
N CYS A 184 14.08 20.17 -13.69
CA CYS A 184 14.21 18.95 -12.90
C CYS A 184 15.51 19.05 -12.12
N LYS A 185 15.39 19.25 -10.80
CA LYS A 185 16.52 18.96 -9.90
C LYS A 185 16.87 17.48 -10.11
N ASN A 186 18.16 17.17 -10.15
CA ASN A 186 18.69 15.81 -10.34
C ASN A 186 18.25 14.91 -9.16
N ASP A 187 17.00 14.49 -9.16
CA ASP A 187 16.32 13.86 -8.04
C ASP A 187 15.42 12.73 -8.56
N ASN A 188 15.52 11.54 -7.96
CA ASN A 188 14.74 10.37 -8.31
C ASN A 188 13.23 10.63 -8.20
N ALA A 189 12.84 11.57 -7.33
CA ALA A 189 11.46 12.01 -7.20
C ALA A 189 10.85 12.51 -8.52
N GLU A 190 11.64 13.08 -9.42
CA GLU A 190 11.16 13.51 -10.74
C GLU A 190 10.90 12.34 -11.69
N VAL A 191 11.73 11.29 -11.61
CA VAL A 191 11.52 10.04 -12.36
C VAL A 191 10.25 9.35 -11.87
N TYR A 192 10.05 9.29 -10.55
CA TYR A 192 8.81 8.77 -9.95
C TYR A 192 7.57 9.51 -10.44
N LYS A 193 7.57 10.84 -10.37
CA LYS A 193 6.42 11.66 -10.83
C LYS A 193 6.09 11.41 -12.29
N TYR A 194 7.10 11.29 -13.14
CA TYR A 194 6.92 11.15 -14.58
C TYR A 194 6.57 9.71 -15.01
N LEU A 195 7.29 8.71 -14.50
CA LEU A 195 7.09 7.30 -14.85
C LEU A 195 6.00 6.62 -14.02
N LEU A 196 5.51 7.28 -12.97
CA LEU A 196 4.44 6.81 -12.08
C LEU A 196 4.79 5.52 -11.32
N ILE A 197 6.08 5.21 -11.22
CA ILE A 197 6.63 4.06 -10.51
C ILE A 197 7.75 4.53 -9.59
N ASP A 198 7.73 4.07 -8.34
CA ASP A 198 8.70 4.50 -7.35
C ASP A 198 10.02 3.74 -7.54
N THR A 199 11.09 4.51 -7.77
CA THR A 199 12.43 4.01 -8.07
C THR A 199 13.28 3.79 -6.82
N GLU A 200 12.81 4.23 -5.65
CA GLU A 200 13.52 4.15 -4.36
C GLU A 200 13.04 2.98 -3.48
N ILE A 201 12.07 2.21 -3.96
CA ILE A 201 11.54 1.02 -3.29
C ILE A 201 12.63 -0.05 -3.15
N SER A 202 12.67 -0.72 -1.99
CA SER A 202 13.57 -1.84 -1.73
C SER A 202 13.14 -3.10 -2.49
N GLU A 203 14.09 -3.98 -2.83
CA GLU A 203 13.79 -5.24 -3.51
C GLU A 203 12.90 -6.19 -2.68
N GLU A 204 12.83 -6.00 -1.37
CA GLU A 204 11.98 -6.79 -0.47
C GLU A 204 10.49 -6.61 -0.74
N ILE A 205 10.09 -5.43 -1.25
CA ILE A 205 8.69 -5.13 -1.54
C ILE A 205 8.31 -5.85 -2.84
N LYS A 206 7.34 -6.75 -2.76
CA LYS A 206 6.83 -7.52 -3.90
C LYS A 206 5.43 -7.02 -4.28
N THR A 207 5.26 -6.71 -5.56
CA THR A 207 4.00 -6.29 -6.19
C THR A 207 3.72 -7.14 -7.42
N THR A 208 2.46 -7.22 -7.84
CA THR A 208 2.12 -7.82 -9.13
C THR A 208 2.14 -6.73 -10.21
N ARG A 209 2.41 -7.11 -11.46
CA ARG A 209 2.44 -6.15 -12.58
C ARG A 209 1.14 -5.37 -12.73
N ILE A 210 0.00 -6.02 -12.49
CA ILE A 210 -1.33 -5.39 -12.58
C ILE A 210 -1.54 -4.42 -11.42
N ALA A 211 -1.18 -4.81 -10.20
CA ALA A 211 -1.30 -3.93 -9.03
C ALA A 211 -0.44 -2.67 -9.20
N GLU A 212 0.78 -2.81 -9.70
CA GLU A 212 1.66 -1.67 -9.95
C GLU A 212 1.12 -0.74 -11.04
N ALA A 213 0.58 -1.29 -12.13
CA ALA A 213 -0.07 -0.51 -13.17
C ALA A 213 -1.30 0.25 -12.65
N ILE A 214 -2.11 -0.39 -11.78
CA ILE A 214 -3.26 0.27 -11.12
C ILE A 214 -2.77 1.43 -10.26
N ALA A 215 -1.72 1.23 -9.44
CA ALA A 215 -1.17 2.26 -8.58
C ALA A 215 -0.65 3.47 -9.38
N GLY A 216 0.10 3.21 -10.46
CA GLY A 216 0.60 4.27 -11.34
C GLY A 216 -0.52 5.07 -12.02
N ILE A 217 -1.55 4.39 -12.53
CA ILE A 217 -2.72 5.07 -13.12
C ILE A 217 -3.50 5.86 -12.06
N GLN A 218 -3.69 5.31 -10.85
CA GLN A 218 -4.35 6.02 -9.75
C GLN A 218 -3.57 7.29 -9.37
N LEU A 219 -2.25 7.21 -9.29
CA LEU A 219 -1.38 8.37 -9.05
C LEU A 219 -1.57 9.43 -10.13
N TYR A 220 -1.55 9.04 -11.41
CA TYR A 220 -1.75 9.96 -12.52
C TYR A 220 -3.12 10.65 -12.49
N VAL A 221 -4.19 9.89 -12.24
CA VAL A 221 -5.54 10.45 -12.10
C VAL A 221 -5.60 11.45 -10.95
N ASN A 222 -5.00 11.12 -9.79
CA ASN A 222 -4.93 12.04 -8.65
C ASN A 222 -4.18 13.33 -9.02
N ASN A 223 -3.05 13.23 -9.72
CA ASN A 223 -2.30 14.42 -10.16
C ASN A 223 -3.12 15.29 -11.12
N CYS A 224 -3.85 14.67 -12.06
CA CYS A 224 -4.72 15.39 -12.98
C CYS A 224 -5.87 16.11 -12.27
N LEU A 225 -6.55 15.43 -11.33
CA LEU A 225 -7.68 16.03 -10.60
C LEU A 225 -7.25 17.17 -9.68
N ASN A 226 -6.04 17.08 -9.11
CA ASN A 226 -5.43 18.11 -8.29
C ASN A 226 -4.71 19.22 -9.07
N ASN A 227 -4.81 19.22 -10.41
CA ASN A 227 -4.14 20.19 -11.30
C ASN A 227 -2.61 20.25 -11.10
N ILE A 228 -1.99 19.13 -10.74
CA ILE A 228 -0.52 18.98 -10.71
C ILE A 228 0.00 18.83 -12.14
N GLU A 229 -0.69 18.00 -12.95
CA GLU A 229 -0.42 17.88 -14.37
C GLU A 229 -0.92 19.10 -15.15
N LYS A 230 -0.20 19.45 -16.23
CA LYS A 230 -0.59 20.54 -17.12
C LYS A 230 -1.56 20.06 -18.19
N GLU A 231 -2.33 20.98 -18.75
CA GLU A 231 -3.20 20.75 -19.92
C GLU A 231 -4.28 19.67 -19.75
N VAL A 232 -4.74 19.47 -18.51
CA VAL A 232 -5.83 18.53 -18.20
C VAL A 232 -7.12 18.97 -18.90
N GLN A 233 -7.72 18.08 -19.68
CA GLN A 233 -8.96 18.36 -20.41
C GLN A 233 -10.17 18.40 -19.45
N ASN A 234 -10.75 19.60 -19.27
CA ASN A 234 -11.92 19.78 -18.42
C ASN A 234 -13.13 18.92 -18.84
N SER A 235 -13.32 18.70 -20.15
CA SER A 235 -14.42 17.87 -20.67
C SER A 235 -14.32 16.40 -20.25
N VAL A 236 -13.10 15.89 -20.02
CA VAL A 236 -12.88 14.53 -19.51
C VAL A 236 -13.06 14.52 -17.99
N ARG A 237 -12.50 15.50 -17.29
CA ARG A 237 -12.59 15.65 -15.83
C ARG A 237 -14.02 15.71 -15.30
N THR A 238 -14.98 16.25 -16.07
CA THR A 238 -16.39 16.33 -15.66
C THR A 238 -17.19 15.06 -15.92
N ARG A 239 -16.62 14.00 -16.49
CA ARG A 239 -17.31 12.73 -16.70
C ARG A 239 -17.66 12.08 -15.35
N SER A 240 -18.74 11.30 -15.32
CA SER A 240 -19.26 10.64 -14.11
C SER A 240 -18.19 9.84 -13.36
N PHE A 241 -17.34 9.11 -14.09
CA PHE A 241 -16.24 8.34 -13.50
C PHE A 241 -15.31 9.19 -12.62
N PHE A 242 -14.91 10.37 -13.11
CA PHE A 242 -14.01 11.26 -12.38
C PHE A 242 -14.73 12.09 -11.31
N ARG A 243 -16.00 12.45 -11.53
CA ARG A 243 -16.83 13.08 -10.48
C ARG A 243 -17.01 12.16 -9.27
N ASN A 244 -17.09 10.86 -9.51
CA ASN A 244 -17.23 9.81 -8.50
C ASN A 244 -15.88 9.21 -8.08
N TRP A 245 -14.76 9.86 -8.41
CA TRP A 245 -13.42 9.33 -8.15
C TRP A 245 -13.17 9.11 -6.66
N GLU A 246 -13.29 10.17 -5.86
CA GLU A 246 -12.96 10.12 -4.43
C GLU A 246 -13.82 9.12 -3.64
N GLU A 247 -15.10 9.04 -4.00
CA GLU A 247 -16.09 8.23 -3.29
C GLU A 247 -16.03 6.75 -3.71
N TYR A 248 -15.90 6.47 -5.00
CA TYR A 248 -16.08 5.12 -5.53
C TYR A 248 -14.90 4.61 -6.36
N ASN A 249 -14.36 5.40 -7.29
CA ASN A 249 -13.47 4.87 -8.33
C ASN A 249 -11.97 4.90 -7.97
N ARG A 250 -11.58 5.63 -6.92
CA ARG A 250 -10.17 5.78 -6.50
C ARG A 250 -9.57 4.48 -5.99
N ARG A 251 -10.35 3.64 -5.31
CA ARG A 251 -9.89 2.38 -4.73
C ARG A 251 -10.54 1.20 -5.44
N TYR A 252 -9.77 0.16 -5.69
CA TYR A 252 -10.28 -1.05 -6.34
C TYR A 252 -11.43 -1.70 -5.54
N SER A 253 -11.34 -1.69 -4.21
CA SER A 253 -12.37 -2.30 -3.34
C SER A 253 -13.72 -1.59 -3.42
N THR A 254 -13.75 -0.26 -3.38
CA THR A 254 -14.99 0.53 -3.49
C THR A 254 -15.58 0.43 -4.90
N TRP A 255 -14.74 0.46 -5.93
CA TRP A 255 -15.18 0.27 -7.31
C TRP A 255 -15.79 -1.12 -7.53
N THR A 256 -15.14 -2.16 -6.97
CA THR A 256 -15.65 -3.53 -7.06
C THR A 256 -16.95 -3.67 -6.29
N ALA A 257 -17.05 -3.08 -5.10
CA ALA A 257 -18.28 -3.11 -4.31
C ALA A 257 -19.46 -2.45 -5.03
N LEU A 258 -19.25 -1.28 -5.64
CA LEU A 258 -20.28 -0.62 -6.44
C LEU A 258 -20.67 -1.45 -7.66
N SER A 259 -19.69 -2.06 -8.34
CA SER A 259 -19.96 -2.94 -9.48
C SER A 259 -20.76 -4.18 -9.04
N MET A 260 -20.38 -4.79 -7.93
CA MET A 260 -21.06 -5.96 -7.36
C MET A 260 -22.47 -5.60 -6.86
N LEU A 261 -22.69 -4.41 -6.31
CA LEU A 261 -24.02 -3.95 -5.86
C LEU A 261 -25.05 -3.96 -7.00
N VAL A 262 -24.62 -3.66 -8.23
CA VAL A 262 -25.50 -3.69 -9.41
C VAL A 262 -25.90 -5.11 -9.80
N TYR A 263 -24.99 -6.08 -9.69
CA TYR A 263 -25.25 -7.47 -10.11
C TYR A 263 -25.78 -8.36 -8.99
N TYR A 264 -25.40 -8.08 -7.74
CA TYR A 264 -25.66 -8.87 -6.55
C TYR A 264 -26.09 -7.98 -5.37
N PRO A 265 -27.20 -7.23 -5.51
CA PRO A 265 -27.69 -6.34 -4.45
C PRO A 265 -28.03 -7.10 -3.16
N GLU A 266 -28.40 -8.38 -3.24
CA GLU A 266 -28.70 -9.25 -2.10
C GLU A 266 -27.55 -9.36 -1.10
N ASN A 267 -26.29 -9.19 -1.56
CA ASN A 267 -25.13 -9.18 -0.67
C ASN A 267 -25.05 -7.93 0.22
N TYR A 268 -25.80 -6.88 -0.12
CA TYR A 268 -25.77 -5.58 0.53
C TYR A 268 -27.12 -5.20 1.17
N ILE A 269 -28.17 -6.01 0.97
CA ILE A 269 -29.47 -5.79 1.62
C ILE A 269 -29.37 -6.26 3.08
N ASP A 270 -29.59 -5.32 3.99
CA ASP A 270 -29.82 -5.60 5.40
C ASP A 270 -31.26 -5.19 5.75
N PRO A 271 -32.12 -6.13 6.19
CA PRO A 271 -33.52 -5.86 6.55
C PRO A 271 -33.68 -4.82 7.67
N VAL A 272 -32.67 -4.64 8.52
CA VAL A 272 -32.71 -3.71 9.65
C VAL A 272 -32.47 -2.27 9.18
N ILE A 273 -31.51 -2.07 8.28
CA ILE A 273 -31.04 -0.74 7.83
C ILE A 273 -31.42 -0.43 6.38
N ARG A 274 -32.72 -0.35 6.11
CA ARG A 274 -33.22 0.05 4.79
C ARG A 274 -33.32 1.57 4.67
N THR A 275 -32.64 2.15 3.68
CA THR A 275 -32.82 3.57 3.32
C THR A 275 -34.27 3.82 2.87
N GLY A 276 -34.88 4.91 3.34
CA GLY A 276 -36.29 5.22 3.07
C GLY A 276 -37.28 4.31 3.80
N LYS A 277 -36.92 3.81 4.99
CA LYS A 277 -37.89 3.20 5.91
C LYS A 277 -38.80 4.26 6.53
N THR A 278 -40.05 3.87 6.76
CA THR A 278 -41.08 4.72 7.37
C THR A 278 -40.92 4.73 8.89
N THR A 279 -41.37 5.79 9.56
CA THR A 279 -41.34 5.89 11.03
C THR A 279 -42.02 4.70 11.72
N MET A 280 -43.11 4.15 11.15
CA MET A 280 -43.76 2.94 11.69
C MET A 280 -42.84 1.69 11.70
N MET A 281 -41.91 1.59 10.74
CA MET A 281 -40.92 0.50 10.71
C MET A 281 -39.82 0.75 11.74
N ASP A 282 -39.43 2.01 11.95
CA ASP A 282 -38.50 2.38 13.02
C ASP A 282 -39.08 2.05 14.41
N ASN A 283 -40.36 2.39 14.65
CA ASN A 283 -41.08 2.08 15.87
C ASN A 283 -41.15 0.56 16.10
N LEU A 284 -41.50 -0.21 15.07
CA LEU A 284 -41.53 -1.68 15.14
C LEU A 284 -40.15 -2.25 15.51
N GLN A 285 -39.08 -1.79 14.84
CA GLN A 285 -37.71 -2.22 15.13
C GLN A 285 -37.30 -1.89 16.57
N GLN A 286 -37.67 -0.70 17.06
CA GLN A 286 -37.39 -0.25 18.42
C GLN A 286 -38.09 -1.12 19.46
N LEU A 287 -39.39 -1.41 19.29
CA LEU A 287 -40.16 -2.25 20.21
C LEU A 287 -39.55 -3.67 20.31
N ILE A 288 -39.28 -4.31 19.16
CA ILE A 288 -38.65 -5.64 19.12
C ILE A 288 -37.27 -5.64 19.79
N SER A 289 -36.47 -4.58 19.58
CA SER A 289 -35.12 -4.47 20.16
C SER A 289 -35.13 -4.33 21.68
N GLN A 290 -36.16 -3.67 22.24
CA GLN A 290 -36.27 -3.43 23.69
C GLN A 290 -36.79 -4.66 24.45
N GLU A 291 -37.83 -5.32 23.94
CA GLU A 291 -38.52 -6.41 24.65
C GLU A 291 -37.92 -7.79 24.39
N GLY A 292 -37.14 -7.92 23.31
CA GLY A 292 -36.52 -9.17 22.86
C GLY A 292 -37.45 -10.05 22.05
N ILE A 293 -36.90 -11.16 21.51
CA ILE A 293 -37.58 -12.05 20.55
C ILE A 293 -38.46 -13.08 21.28
N LYS A 294 -39.39 -12.59 22.11
CA LYS A 294 -40.46 -13.42 22.72
C LYS A 294 -41.70 -13.34 21.86
N LYS A 295 -42.45 -14.43 21.75
CA LYS A 295 -43.63 -14.49 20.87
C LYS A 295 -44.64 -13.40 21.20
N GLU A 296 -44.94 -13.21 22.48
CA GLU A 296 -45.92 -12.23 22.96
C GLU A 296 -45.50 -10.79 22.62
N ALA A 297 -44.22 -10.46 22.82
CA ALA A 297 -43.65 -9.15 22.49
C ALA A 297 -43.67 -8.87 20.98
N ILE A 298 -43.40 -9.90 20.16
CA ILE A 298 -43.49 -9.79 18.69
C ILE A 298 -44.93 -9.57 18.25
N ASP A 299 -45.87 -10.33 18.82
CA ASP A 299 -47.29 -10.20 18.50
C ASP A 299 -47.80 -8.78 18.86
N GLU A 300 -47.41 -8.25 20.03
CA GLU A 300 -47.74 -6.88 20.46
C GLU A 300 -47.11 -5.81 19.56
N ALA A 301 -45.81 -5.92 19.28
CA ALA A 301 -45.11 -5.00 18.38
C ALA A 301 -45.71 -5.00 16.97
N PHE A 302 -46.11 -6.17 16.45
CA PHE A 302 -46.76 -6.29 15.16
C PHE A 302 -48.18 -5.73 15.15
N CYS A 303 -48.96 -5.93 16.22
CA CYS A 303 -50.28 -5.30 16.37
C CYS A 303 -50.17 -3.77 16.43
N SER A 304 -49.16 -3.25 17.12
CA SER A 304 -48.86 -1.81 17.16
C SER A 304 -48.54 -1.28 15.75
N TYR A 305 -47.69 -1.99 14.99
CA TYR A 305 -47.40 -1.67 13.60
C TYR A 305 -48.66 -1.65 12.71
N LEU A 306 -49.53 -2.67 12.81
CA LEU A 306 -50.78 -2.71 12.04
C LEU A 306 -51.72 -1.57 12.40
N THR A 307 -51.75 -1.15 13.67
CA THR A 307 -52.55 -0.01 14.13
C THR A 307 -52.03 1.31 13.55
N GLU A 308 -50.72 1.52 13.49
CA GLU A 308 -50.13 2.68 12.83
C GLU A 308 -50.36 2.65 11.32
N PHE A 309 -50.24 1.48 10.70
CA PHE A 309 -50.51 1.28 9.29
C PHE A 309 -51.97 1.61 8.92
N GLU A 310 -52.94 1.15 9.73
CA GLU A 310 -54.37 1.40 9.51
C GLU A 310 -54.69 2.91 9.48
N LYS A 311 -54.05 3.70 10.35
CA LYS A 311 -54.21 5.16 10.38
C LYS A 311 -53.78 5.83 9.08
N VAL A 312 -52.71 5.34 8.45
CA VAL A 312 -52.16 5.90 7.21
C VAL A 312 -52.86 5.33 5.96
N ALA A 313 -53.34 4.09 6.02
CA ALA A 313 -54.03 3.44 4.91
C ALA A 313 -55.41 4.06 4.62
N ASN A 314 -56.10 4.57 5.64
CA ASN A 314 -57.45 5.14 5.54
C ASN A 314 -57.47 6.68 5.52
N LEU A 315 -56.42 7.31 4.97
CA LEU A 315 -56.37 8.77 4.83
C LEU A 315 -57.24 9.27 3.67
N ASN A 316 -58.05 10.29 3.93
CA ASN A 316 -58.82 10.99 2.90
C ASN A 316 -58.07 12.23 2.43
N VAL A 317 -57.77 12.31 1.13
CA VAL A 317 -57.14 13.49 0.54
C VAL A 317 -58.14 14.63 0.48
N ILE A 318 -57.82 15.76 1.12
CA ILE A 318 -58.68 16.96 1.19
C ILE A 318 -58.27 17.98 0.15
N SER A 319 -56.97 18.17 -0.02
CA SER A 319 -56.44 19.22 -0.87
C SER A 319 -55.06 18.90 -1.40
N ALA A 320 -54.67 19.64 -2.44
CA ALA A 320 -53.38 19.52 -3.06
C ALA A 320 -52.85 20.88 -3.53
N TYR A 321 -51.54 20.94 -3.76
CA TYR A 321 -50.85 22.05 -4.40
C TYR A 321 -49.79 21.51 -5.34
N HIS A 322 -49.73 22.09 -6.54
CA HIS A 322 -48.77 21.70 -7.55
C HIS A 322 -47.70 22.80 -7.71
N ASP A 323 -46.43 22.42 -7.53
CA ASP A 323 -45.28 23.31 -7.57
C ASP A 323 -44.69 23.44 -8.99
N ASN A 324 -45.57 23.73 -9.95
CA ASN A 324 -45.20 24.13 -11.30
C ASN A 324 -46.41 24.76 -12.00
N ILE A 325 -46.17 25.41 -13.15
CA ILE A 325 -47.24 25.85 -14.05
C ILE A 325 -47.66 24.68 -14.95
N ASP A 326 -46.69 23.86 -15.37
CA ASP A 326 -46.91 22.66 -16.18
C ASP A 326 -47.16 21.46 -15.27
N VAL A 327 -48.40 20.94 -15.27
CA VAL A 327 -48.85 19.78 -14.46
C VAL A 327 -48.02 18.51 -14.66
N ARG A 328 -47.25 18.43 -15.75
CA ARG A 328 -46.36 17.29 -16.06
C ARG A 328 -44.96 17.44 -15.44
N LYS A 329 -44.68 18.55 -14.77
CA LYS A 329 -43.36 18.86 -14.21
C LYS A 329 -43.47 19.27 -12.75
N GLY A 330 -42.37 19.19 -12.02
CA GLY A 330 -42.35 19.57 -10.59
C GLY A 330 -43.08 18.57 -9.70
N LYS A 331 -43.48 19.02 -8.50
CA LYS A 331 -44.03 18.16 -7.45
C LYS A 331 -45.44 18.56 -7.06
N THR A 332 -46.29 17.58 -6.81
CA THR A 332 -47.61 17.82 -6.21
C THR A 332 -47.60 17.36 -4.76
N TYR A 333 -48.05 18.24 -3.87
CA TYR A 333 -48.21 17.99 -2.43
C TYR A 333 -49.68 17.76 -2.12
N PHE A 334 -49.98 16.73 -1.33
CA PHE A 334 -51.33 16.36 -0.92
C PHE A 334 -51.47 16.44 0.59
N ILE A 335 -52.58 16.96 1.08
CA ILE A 335 -52.98 16.89 2.49
C ILE A 335 -54.06 15.82 2.66
N GLY A 336 -53.77 14.85 3.51
CA GLY A 336 -54.68 13.80 3.94
C GLY A 336 -55.18 14.04 5.36
N HIS A 337 -56.40 13.62 5.66
CA HIS A 337 -57.00 13.64 7.00
C HIS A 337 -57.37 12.24 7.45
N SER A 338 -57.10 11.97 8.72
CA SER A 338 -57.43 10.72 9.38
C SER A 338 -58.93 10.57 9.61
N VAL A 339 -59.47 9.41 9.28
CA VAL A 339 -60.85 9.04 9.67
C VAL A 339 -60.99 8.73 11.15
N PHE A 340 -59.87 8.52 11.86
CA PHE A 340 -59.85 8.10 13.27
C PHE A 340 -59.69 9.29 14.25
N SER A 341 -59.30 10.46 13.76
CA SER A 341 -59.00 11.63 14.59
C SER A 341 -59.26 12.91 13.83
N LYS A 342 -60.03 13.82 14.44
CA LYS A 342 -60.48 15.08 13.84
C LYS A 342 -59.33 16.06 13.49
N ASN A 343 -58.20 15.92 14.17
CA ASN A 343 -57.12 16.90 14.12
C ASN A 343 -55.81 16.31 13.55
N ASP A 344 -55.81 15.05 13.12
CA ASP A 344 -54.61 14.43 12.55
C ASP A 344 -54.61 14.59 11.03
N TYR A 345 -53.71 15.44 10.56
CA TYR A 345 -53.44 15.69 9.15
C TYR A 345 -52.07 15.15 8.76
N TYR A 346 -51.97 14.70 7.53
CA TYR A 346 -50.76 14.13 6.95
C TYR A 346 -50.46 14.81 5.63
N ILE A 347 -49.19 14.84 5.26
CA ILE A 347 -48.73 15.36 3.97
C ILE A 347 -47.92 14.30 3.23
N ARG A 348 -48.05 14.28 1.91
CA ARG A 348 -47.15 13.54 1.04
C ARG A 348 -46.93 14.31 -0.25
N SER A 349 -45.95 13.89 -1.03
CA SER A 349 -45.68 14.45 -2.35
C SER A 349 -45.55 13.36 -3.42
N VAL A 350 -45.73 13.76 -4.68
CA VAL A 350 -45.37 12.98 -5.86
C VAL A 350 -44.56 13.86 -6.81
N ASN A 351 -43.47 13.31 -7.35
CA ASN A 351 -42.64 13.98 -8.35
C ASN A 351 -43.09 13.60 -9.78
N HIS A 352 -43.40 14.61 -10.59
CA HIS A 352 -43.80 14.42 -11.98
C HIS A 352 -42.61 14.46 -12.96
N GLU A 353 -41.42 14.87 -12.51
CA GLU A 353 -40.23 14.94 -13.38
C GLU A 353 -39.83 13.57 -13.94
N GLY A 354 -39.60 13.52 -15.26
CA GLY A 354 -39.18 12.30 -15.95
C GLY A 354 -40.27 11.23 -16.09
N VAL A 355 -41.49 11.50 -15.61
CA VAL A 355 -42.63 10.62 -15.83
C VAL A 355 -43.30 10.98 -17.15
N ASP A 356 -43.57 9.97 -17.98
CA ASP A 356 -44.23 10.11 -19.28
C ASP A 356 -43.49 11.00 -20.31
N GLU A 357 -42.15 10.92 -20.37
CA GLU A 357 -41.36 11.64 -21.39
C GLU A 357 -41.72 11.25 -22.84
N LYS A 358 -42.36 10.08 -23.03
CA LYS A 358 -42.74 9.52 -24.34
C LYS A 358 -44.25 9.58 -24.64
N GLY A 359 -45.10 9.96 -23.69
CA GLY A 359 -46.55 10.16 -23.88
C GLY A 359 -47.41 8.88 -23.85
N ASP A 360 -46.84 7.74 -23.48
CA ASP A 360 -47.48 6.42 -23.60
C ASP A 360 -47.81 5.76 -22.25
N ASP A 361 -47.26 6.25 -21.12
CA ASP A 361 -47.45 5.63 -19.80
C ASP A 361 -48.19 6.55 -18.83
N ILE A 362 -49.39 6.14 -18.45
CA ILE A 362 -50.31 6.90 -17.59
C ILE A 362 -50.03 6.60 -16.10
N THR A 363 -49.11 5.68 -15.79
CA THR A 363 -48.91 5.19 -14.42
C THR A 363 -47.74 5.89 -13.73
N MET A 364 -47.97 6.43 -12.52
CA MET A 364 -46.88 6.97 -11.71
C MET A 364 -46.02 5.85 -11.11
N PRO A 365 -44.68 5.86 -11.28
CA PRO A 365 -43.79 4.92 -10.61
C PRO A 365 -43.91 5.03 -9.09
N SER A 366 -43.80 3.92 -8.36
CA SER A 366 -43.89 3.93 -6.88
C SER A 366 -42.83 4.83 -6.22
N LEU A 367 -41.63 4.91 -6.81
CA LEU A 367 -40.53 5.77 -6.33
C LEU A 367 -40.78 7.28 -6.53
N ALA A 368 -41.76 7.66 -7.35
CA ALA A 368 -42.15 9.06 -7.49
C ALA A 368 -42.88 9.60 -6.26
N TRP A 369 -43.47 8.71 -5.46
CA TRP A 369 -44.24 9.06 -4.27
C TRP A 369 -43.37 9.09 -3.01
N SER A 370 -43.57 10.11 -2.18
CA SER A 370 -43.11 10.08 -0.79
C SER A 370 -44.07 9.27 0.09
N GLY A 371 -43.59 8.86 1.26
CA GLY A 371 -44.44 8.40 2.35
C GLY A 371 -45.35 9.53 2.87
N TRP A 372 -46.38 9.15 3.61
CA TRP A 372 -47.18 10.10 4.39
C TRP A 372 -46.42 10.48 5.66
N GLU A 373 -46.34 11.77 5.93
CA GLU A 373 -45.73 12.35 7.12
C GLU A 373 -46.81 13.07 7.93
N LYS A 374 -46.83 12.86 9.25
CA LYS A 374 -47.78 13.52 10.13
C LYS A 374 -47.41 15.00 10.26
N ILE A 375 -48.40 15.88 10.20
CA ILE A 375 -48.20 17.31 10.46
C ILE A 375 -48.35 17.52 11.97
N ASP A 376 -47.22 17.61 12.69
CA ASP A 376 -47.17 17.81 14.14
C ASP A 376 -47.39 19.28 14.52
N CYS A 377 -48.55 19.80 14.16
CA CYS A 377 -49.05 21.11 14.56
C CYS A 377 -50.43 20.91 15.17
N GLY A 378 -50.82 21.71 16.17
CA GLY A 378 -52.14 21.65 16.80
C GLY A 378 -53.26 22.14 15.88
N LEU A 379 -53.45 21.48 14.74
CA LEU A 379 -54.36 21.87 13.67
C LEU A 379 -55.82 21.68 14.07
N ASN A 380 -56.65 22.68 13.79
CA ASN A 380 -58.10 22.61 13.94
C ASN A 380 -58.80 23.39 12.81
N PRO A 381 -58.62 22.99 11.54
CA PRO A 381 -59.21 23.68 10.41
C PRO A 381 -60.74 23.55 10.44
N TYR A 382 -61.41 24.64 10.10
CA TYR A 382 -62.85 24.64 9.92
C TYR A 382 -63.22 24.05 8.56
N GLY A 383 -64.07 23.01 8.58
CA GLY A 383 -64.63 22.41 7.36
C GLY A 383 -63.57 21.91 6.37
N ASP A 384 -62.46 21.37 6.89
CA ASP A 384 -61.34 20.86 6.09
C ASP A 384 -60.72 21.92 5.16
N ILE A 385 -60.84 23.22 5.50
CA ILE A 385 -60.20 24.32 4.77
C ILE A 385 -58.74 24.40 5.21
N ILE A 386 -57.94 23.53 4.60
CA ILE A 386 -56.49 23.43 4.73
C ILE A 386 -55.86 23.23 3.34
N ARG A 387 -54.72 23.85 3.08
CA ARG A 387 -54.06 23.83 1.77
C ARG A 387 -52.53 23.90 1.94
N PRO A 388 -51.76 23.07 1.21
CA PRO A 388 -50.32 23.27 1.09
C PRO A 388 -50.03 24.38 0.08
N VAL A 389 -48.85 25.00 0.16
CA VAL A 389 -48.33 25.94 -0.84
C VAL A 389 -46.81 25.98 -0.77
N ILE A 390 -46.14 26.02 -1.92
CA ILE A 390 -44.71 26.35 -1.97
C ILE A 390 -44.58 27.85 -2.15
N PHE A 391 -43.90 28.50 -1.20
CA PHE A 391 -43.60 29.93 -1.26
C PHE A 391 -42.10 30.13 -1.03
N ASN A 392 -41.43 30.81 -1.96
CA ASN A 392 -39.97 31.01 -1.95
C ASN A 392 -39.16 29.72 -1.74
N GLY A 393 -39.59 28.63 -2.39
CA GLY A 393 -38.92 27.33 -2.32
C GLY A 393 -39.11 26.57 -0.99
N LYS A 394 -40.01 27.03 -0.11
CA LYS A 394 -40.35 26.34 1.15
C LYS A 394 -41.82 25.96 1.16
N LEU A 395 -42.11 24.81 1.78
CA LEU A 395 -43.45 24.31 1.97
C LEU A 395 -44.11 25.02 3.16
N TYR A 396 -45.26 25.62 2.90
CA TYR A 396 -46.15 26.17 3.89
C TYR A 396 -47.49 25.45 3.84
N ILE A 397 -48.13 25.37 5.00
CA ILE A 397 -49.50 24.91 5.14
C ILE A 397 -50.29 26.09 5.69
N PHE A 398 -51.40 26.40 5.03
CA PHE A 398 -52.35 27.39 5.51
C PHE A 398 -53.69 26.75 5.77
N TRP A 399 -54.30 27.15 6.88
CA TRP A 399 -55.64 26.72 7.23
C TRP A 399 -56.42 27.86 7.87
N LEU A 400 -57.71 27.62 7.96
CA LEU A 400 -58.68 28.59 8.41
C LEU A 400 -59.32 28.10 9.71
N GLU A 401 -59.25 28.90 10.75
CA GLU A 401 -59.90 28.62 12.04
C GLU A 401 -61.08 29.56 12.28
N PHE A 402 -62.16 29.01 12.83
CA PHE A 402 -63.34 29.77 13.26
C PHE A 402 -63.37 29.81 14.78
N THR A 403 -63.32 31.03 15.36
CA THR A 403 -63.55 31.23 16.79
C THR A 403 -64.85 31.98 17.00
N THR A 404 -65.73 31.44 17.85
CA THR A 404 -66.96 32.12 18.29
C THR A 404 -66.71 32.78 19.63
N ILE A 405 -66.67 34.11 19.64
CA ILE A 405 -66.52 34.90 20.86
C ILE A 405 -67.92 35.31 21.35
N LYS A 406 -68.27 34.92 22.58
CA LYS A 406 -69.48 35.42 23.26
C LYS A 406 -69.17 36.81 23.83
N ILE A 407 -69.88 37.83 23.38
CA ILE A 407 -69.74 39.19 23.94
C ILE A 407 -70.67 39.29 25.16
N GLN A 408 -70.11 39.40 26.37
CA GLN A 408 -70.88 39.79 27.54
C GLN A 408 -71.23 41.28 27.43
N LYS A 409 -72.52 41.63 27.58
CA LYS A 409 -72.95 43.02 27.73
C LYS A 409 -72.53 43.51 29.12
N GLU A 410 -71.92 44.69 29.21
CA GLU A 410 -71.86 45.43 30.48
C GLU A 410 -73.29 45.77 30.93
N LEU A 411 -73.60 45.55 32.21
CA LEU A 411 -74.89 45.84 32.80
C LEU A 411 -75.17 47.35 32.76
N GLY A 412 -76.10 47.75 31.89
CA GLY A 412 -76.63 49.10 31.83
C GLY A 412 -77.78 49.19 30.83
N ASP A 413 -78.87 48.48 31.08
CA ASP A 413 -80.23 49.04 31.24
C ASP A 413 -81.28 47.91 31.22
N LYS A 414 -82.24 48.00 32.15
CA LYS A 414 -83.37 47.07 32.27
C LYS A 414 -84.43 47.44 31.23
N ASP A 415 -84.66 46.54 30.28
CA ASP A 415 -85.99 46.09 29.82
C ASP A 415 -85.90 45.46 28.42
N SER A 416 -86.00 44.13 28.37
CA SER A 416 -86.62 43.31 27.30
C SER A 416 -86.08 41.87 27.37
N ASN A 417 -87.00 40.94 27.62
CA ASN A 417 -86.73 39.50 27.67
C ASN A 417 -86.55 38.96 26.24
N ALA A 418 -85.34 39.13 25.69
CA ALA A 418 -84.82 38.36 24.57
C ALA A 418 -83.28 38.42 24.63
N GLU A 419 -82.66 37.43 25.27
CA GLU A 419 -81.21 37.22 25.20
C GLU A 419 -80.83 36.89 23.75
N LYS A 420 -80.56 37.91 22.93
CA LYS A 420 -79.83 37.72 21.68
C LYS A 420 -78.35 37.62 22.04
N GLU A 421 -77.85 36.39 22.19
CA GLU A 421 -76.41 36.11 22.20
C GLU A 421 -75.80 36.72 20.92
N LYS A 422 -75.02 37.79 21.07
CA LYS A 422 -74.19 38.30 19.98
C LYS A 422 -72.89 37.50 19.97
N SER A 423 -72.78 36.59 19.02
CA SER A 423 -71.52 35.93 18.68
C SER A 423 -70.74 36.79 17.67
N LYS A 424 -69.46 37.04 17.95
CA LYS A 424 -68.52 37.53 16.94
C LYS A 424 -67.73 36.33 16.43
N THR A 425 -67.72 36.15 15.11
CA THR A 425 -66.94 35.11 14.46
C THR A 425 -65.66 35.72 13.92
N GLU A 426 -64.51 35.18 14.33
CA GLU A 426 -63.21 35.58 13.82
C GLU A 426 -62.61 34.45 12.98
N MET A 427 -62.11 34.81 11.81
CA MET A 427 -61.42 33.92 10.88
C MET A 427 -59.92 34.18 11.02
N LYS A 428 -59.16 33.14 11.37
CA LYS A 428 -57.69 33.22 11.44
C LYS A 428 -57.08 32.40 10.32
N VAL A 429 -56.10 32.98 9.62
CA VAL A 429 -55.24 32.26 8.68
C VAL A 429 -53.91 32.05 9.39
N ILE A 430 -53.50 30.79 9.52
CA ILE A 430 -52.25 30.43 10.18
C ILE A 430 -51.31 29.83 9.13
N PHE A 431 -50.03 30.20 9.19
CA PHE A 431 -48.98 29.66 8.32
C PHE A 431 -48.05 28.80 9.16
N PHE A 432 -47.83 27.58 8.70
CA PHE A 432 -46.87 26.65 9.30
C PHE A 432 -45.91 26.13 8.23
N SER A 433 -44.61 26.14 8.53
CA SER A 433 -43.60 25.42 7.75
C SER A 433 -43.26 24.16 8.54
N PRO A 434 -43.53 22.96 7.98
CA PRO A 434 -43.10 21.70 8.58
C PRO A 434 -41.58 21.59 8.69
#